data_AF-A0A1I7N5N3-F1
#
_entry.id   AF-A0A1I7N5N3-F1
#
_cell.length_a   1.000
_cell.length_b   1.000
_cell.length_c   1.000
_cell.angle_alpha   90.00
_cell.angle_beta   90.00
_cell.angle_gamma   90.00
#
_symmetry.space_group_name_H-M   'P 1'
#
loop_
_entity.id
_entity.type
_entity.pdbx_description
1 polymer ?
#
loop_
_entity_poly.entity_id
_entity_poly.type
_entity_poly.pdbx_seq_one_letter_code
_entity_poly.pdbx_strand_id
1 'polypeptide(L)' 'MRPIVLILATLLIATPAAATTSMVEAQLCRSQLSLLVSGNKLTEEEIERFESQCACLEQSGESAGQCSDFLGDL' A
#
# COMPACT_ATOMS: atom_id res chain seq x y z
N MET A 1 20.88 34.73 -26.99
CA MET A 1 19.57 34.49 -26.33
C MET A 1 19.06 33.17 -26.86
N ARG A 2 18.86 32.18 -25.98
CA ARG A 2 18.49 30.80 -26.30
C ARG A 2 16.96 30.67 -26.32
N PRO A 3 16.41 29.78 -27.15
CA PRO A 3 15.44 28.83 -26.62
C PRO A 3 15.98 27.41 -26.78
N ILE A 4 16.27 26.82 -25.63
CA ILE A 4 16.66 25.42 -25.46
C ILE A 4 15.41 24.57 -25.74
N VAL A 5 15.39 23.90 -26.89
CA VAL A 5 14.47 22.79 -27.15
C VAL A 5 14.97 21.59 -26.38
N LEU A 6 14.42 21.36 -25.19
CA LEU A 6 14.55 20.09 -24.48
C LEU A 6 13.23 19.35 -24.60
N ILE A 7 13.09 18.63 -25.72
CA ILE A 7 12.17 17.50 -25.81
C ILE A 7 12.76 16.44 -24.88
N LEU A 8 12.35 16.49 -23.61
CA LEU A 8 12.75 15.50 -22.63
C LEU A 8 11.91 14.25 -22.88
N ALA A 9 12.54 13.34 -23.61
CA ALA A 9 12.07 12.01 -23.91
C ALA A 9 11.64 11.25 -22.64
N THR A 10 10.48 10.61 -22.71
CA THR A 10 10.19 9.28 -22.17
C THR A 10 10.96 8.90 -20.90
N LEU A 11 10.41 9.24 -19.74
CA LEU A 11 10.66 8.47 -18.52
C LEU A 11 9.36 7.73 -18.16
N LEU A 12 9.09 6.68 -18.93
CA LEU A 12 8.28 5.56 -18.48
C LEU A 12 9.17 4.78 -17.48
N ILE A 13 9.31 5.31 -16.27
CA ILE A 13 10.03 4.62 -15.20
C ILE A 13 9.06 3.57 -14.65
N ALA A 14 9.04 2.40 -15.29
CA ALA A 14 8.67 1.19 -14.59
C ALA A 14 9.80 0.89 -13.60
N THR A 15 9.67 1.35 -12.36
CA THR A 15 10.51 0.92 -11.24
C THR A 15 9.95 -0.38 -10.67
N PRO A 16 10.56 -1.55 -10.92
CA PRO A 16 10.31 -2.74 -10.12
C PRO A 16 11.01 -2.59 -8.76
N ALA A 17 10.49 -1.73 -7.90
CA ALA A 17 10.91 -1.59 -6.50
C ALA A 17 9.72 -1.82 -5.53
N ALA A 18 8.65 -2.44 -6.01
CA ALA A 18 7.40 -2.64 -5.27
C ALA A 18 7.47 -3.78 -4.24
N ALA A 19 8.41 -4.71 -4.39
CA ALA A 19 8.36 -5.97 -3.65
C ALA A 19 8.84 -5.90 -2.19
N THR A 20 9.92 -5.16 -1.94
CA THR A 20 10.45 -4.98 -0.58
C THR A 20 9.55 -4.06 0.26
N THR A 21 8.88 -3.11 -0.38
CA THR A 21 7.98 -2.15 0.28
C THR A 21 6.72 -2.82 0.79
N SER A 22 6.11 -3.70 -0.01
CA SER A 22 4.88 -4.44 0.35
C SER A 22 5.05 -5.29 1.62
N MET A 23 6.21 -5.92 1.83
CA MET A 23 6.47 -6.72 3.02
C MET A 23 6.57 -5.86 4.30
N VAL A 24 7.16 -4.67 4.19
CA VAL A 24 7.23 -3.70 5.31
C VAL A 24 5.86 -3.13 5.62
N GLU A 25 5.07 -2.80 4.59
CA GLU A 25 3.69 -2.32 4.74
C GLU A 25 2.79 -3.38 5.38
N ALA A 26 2.94 -4.65 5.02
CA ALA A 26 2.26 -5.76 5.69
C ALA A 26 2.59 -5.83 7.19
N GLN A 27 3.87 -5.70 7.57
CA GLN A 27 4.29 -5.69 8.97
C GLN A 27 3.73 -4.48 9.74
N LEU A 28 3.71 -3.30 9.10
CA LEU A 28 3.10 -2.10 9.68
C LEU A 28 1.60 -2.26 9.85
N CYS A 29 0.91 -2.85 8.86
CA CYS A 29 -0.53 -3.14 8.91
C CYS A 29 -0.87 -4.04 10.12
N ARG A 30 -0.13 -5.15 10.29
CA ARG A 30 -0.30 -6.06 11.44
C ARG A 30 -0.05 -5.37 12.78
N SER A 31 0.99 -4.54 12.84
CA SER A 31 1.32 -3.80 14.06
C SER A 31 0.23 -2.77 14.40
N GLN A 32 -0.30 -2.06 13.40
CA GLN A 32 -1.38 -1.11 13.59
C GLN A 32 -2.68 -1.78 14.04
N LEU A 33 -3.04 -2.90 13.42
CA LEU A 33 -4.19 -3.70 13.84
C LEU A 33 -4.08 -4.12 15.31
N SER A 34 -2.93 -4.64 15.72
CA SER A 34 -2.69 -5.06 17.11
C SER A 34 -2.90 -3.91 18.10
N LEU A 35 -2.48 -2.69 17.77
CA LEU A 35 -2.68 -1.50 18.60
C LEU A 35 -4.15 -1.11 18.67
N LEU A 36 -4.86 -1.15 17.54
CA LEU A 36 -6.28 -0.79 17.46
C LEU A 36 -7.17 -1.79 18.21
N VAL A 37 -6.88 -3.09 18.09
CA VAL A 37 -7.56 -4.16 18.85
C VAL A 37 -7.29 -4.01 20.34
N SER A 38 -6.03 -3.80 20.74
CA SER A 38 -5.67 -3.60 22.15
C SER A 38 -6.33 -2.36 22.75
N GLY A 39 -6.56 -1.33 21.93
CA GLY A 39 -7.29 -0.12 22.30
C GLY A 39 -8.81 -0.23 22.23
N ASN A 40 -9.34 -1.41 21.87
CA ASN A 40 -10.76 -1.67 21.64
C ASN A 40 -11.42 -0.62 20.71
N LYS A 41 -10.68 -0.22 19.67
CA LYS A 41 -11.03 0.86 18.73
C LYS A 41 -11.78 0.37 17.49
N LEU A 42 -11.86 -0.94 17.30
CA LEU A 42 -12.49 -1.58 16.15
C LEU A 42 -13.57 -2.55 16.64
N THR A 43 -14.66 -2.60 15.91
CA THR A 43 -15.66 -3.66 16.00
C THR A 43 -15.13 -4.94 15.36
N GLU A 44 -15.77 -6.08 15.62
CA GLU A 44 -15.38 -7.38 15.08
C GLU A 44 -15.35 -7.37 13.53
N GLU A 45 -16.33 -6.74 12.90
CA GLU A 45 -16.42 -6.61 11.45
C GLU A 45 -15.32 -5.71 10.85
N GLU A 46 -14.92 -4.66 11.58
CA GLU A 46 -13.80 -3.80 11.20
C GLU A 46 -12.46 -4.51 11.35
N ILE A 47 -12.29 -5.37 12.36
CA ILE A 47 -11.10 -6.20 12.55
C ILE A 47 -10.94 -7.15 11.37
N GLU A 48 -11.98 -7.88 10.98
CA GLU A 48 -11.93 -8.80 9.84
C GLU A 48 -11.58 -8.08 8.53
N ARG A 49 -12.20 -6.92 8.28
CA ARG A 49 -11.87 -6.10 7.11
C ARG A 49 -10.40 -5.63 7.16
N PHE A 50 -9.88 -5.26 8.32
CA PHE A 50 -8.49 -4.84 8.48
C PHE A 50 -7.51 -6.01 8.30
N GLU A 51 -7.83 -7.19 8.82
CA GLU A 51 -7.04 -8.42 8.63
C GLU A 51 -6.97 -8.82 7.16
N SER A 52 -8.10 -8.74 6.44
CA SER A 52 -8.13 -9.03 5.00
C SER A 52 -7.23 -8.08 4.19
N GLN A 53 -7.11 -6.81 4.61
CA GLN A 53 -6.24 -5.83 3.98
C GLN A 53 -4.76 -6.15 4.26
N CYS A 54 -4.41 -6.51 5.50
CA CYS A 54 -3.06 -6.95 5.81
C CYS A 54 -2.69 -8.23 5.05
N ALA A 55 -3.61 -9.20 4.96
CA ALA A 55 -3.41 -10.44 4.20
C ALA A 55 -3.26 -10.19 2.70
N CYS A 56 -3.97 -9.19 2.16
CA CYS A 56 -3.81 -8.74 0.78
C CYS A 56 -2.40 -8.20 0.54
N LEU A 57 -1.89 -7.35 1.44
CA LEU A 57 -0.54 -6.80 1.34
C LEU A 57 0.55 -7.86 1.50
N GLU A 58 0.32 -8.89 2.33
CA GLU A 58 1.23 -10.04 2.50
C GLU A 58 1.33 -10.91 1.24
N GLN A 59 0.22 -11.10 0.52
CA GLN A 59 0.19 -11.86 -0.73
C GLN A 59 0.63 -11.05 -1.94
N SER A 60 0.36 -9.74 -1.95
CA SER A 60 0.56 -8.88 -3.12
C SER A 60 1.97 -8.32 -3.19
N GLY A 61 2.98 -9.11 -2.83
CA GLY A 61 4.41 -8.79 -2.88
C GLY A 61 4.93 -8.23 -4.21
N GLU A 62 4.11 -8.15 -5.26
CA GLU A 62 4.42 -7.49 -6.54
C GLU A 62 3.28 -6.59 -7.07
N SER A 63 2.11 -6.53 -6.41
CA SER A 63 0.88 -5.87 -6.91
C SER A 63 0.12 -5.08 -5.83
N ALA A 64 0.86 -4.42 -4.92
CA ALA A 64 0.31 -3.64 -3.81
C ALA A 64 -0.75 -2.58 -4.21
N GLY A 65 -0.74 -2.10 -5.46
CA GLY A 65 -1.73 -1.15 -5.97
C GLY A 65 -3.17 -1.70 -6.10
N GLN A 66 -3.37 -3.03 -6.03
CA GLN A 66 -4.71 -3.64 -6.03
C GLN A 66 -5.32 -3.79 -4.63
N CYS A 67 -4.54 -3.68 -3.55
CA CYS A 67 -5.08 -3.73 -2.19
C CYS A 67 -5.63 -2.37 -1.72
N SER A 68 -5.20 -1.26 -2.34
CA SER A 68 -5.59 0.11 -1.99
C SER A 68 -6.96 0.55 -2.53
N ASP A 69 -7.57 -0.20 -3.45
CA ASP A 69 -8.92 0.12 -3.97
C ASP A 69 -10.01 -0.05 -2.89
N PHE A 70 -9.70 -0.80 -1.82
CA PHE A 70 -10.57 -0.95 -0.65
C PHE A 70 -10.51 0.22 0.35
N LEU A 71 -9.54 1.13 0.19
CA LEU A 71 -9.27 2.28 1.09
C LEU A 71 -9.77 3.63 0.54
N GLY A 72 -10.34 3.66 -0.67
CA GLY A 72 -10.73 4.91 -1.35
C GLY A 72 -12.15 5.40 -1.11
N ASP A 73 -13.00 4.64 -0.39
CA ASP A 73 -14.44 4.92 -0.23
C ASP A 73 -14.86 5.06 1.25
N LEU A 74 -14.01 5.66 2.09
CA LEU A 74 -14.38 6.05 3.46
C LEU A 74 -14.21 7.55 3.68
#